data_AF-X1TF85-F1
#
_entry.id   AF-X1TF85-F1
#
_cell.length_a   1.000
_cell.length_b   1.000
_cell.length_c   1.000
_cell.angle_alpha   90.00
_cell.angle_beta   90.00
_cell.angle_gamma   90.00
#
_symmetry.space_group_name_H-M   'P 1'
#
loop_
_entity.id
_entity.type
_entity.pdbx_description
1 polymer ?
#
loop_
_entity_poly.entity_id
_entity_poly.type
_entity_poly.pdbx_seq_one_letter_code
_entity_poly.pdbx_strand_id
1 'polypeptide(L)'
;HLYRDGFKVSLAGDWAGLDKLRVNDPSNYPGHNQIVGFVKISKKNNPEIIDTTTREGIVENESWEGLKKFLYKSIELFVENRKRIEGRTISKKKRKVAREAEKIETEELLAFSDNYPWVFYKPLEKEINACYSAKLFNACLLLSRKIIENLIYNLLRIKFRSDIELRWNTGRNRPHNFAILVDNLEQKRSQFNQEEQMFIDKFIKLCKPFRRYANSKAHNIMEYIERKDEIDNMKIPEMI
;
A
#
# COMPACT_ATOMS: atom_id res chain seq x y z
N HIS A 1 0.90 -22.39 1.70
CA HIS A 1 1.04 -23.84 1.36
C HIS A 1 -0.21 -24.62 1.77
N LEU A 2 -0.62 -25.62 1.01
CA LEU A 2 -1.71 -26.52 1.39
C LEU A 2 -1.13 -27.92 1.68
N TYR A 3 -1.58 -28.52 2.77
CA TYR A 3 -1.27 -29.90 3.15
C TYR A 3 -2.56 -30.68 3.33
N ARG A 4 -2.61 -31.89 2.76
CA ARG A 4 -3.71 -32.83 2.91
C ARG A 4 -3.19 -34.14 3.45
N ASP A 5 -3.72 -34.57 4.61
CA ASP A 5 -3.33 -35.81 5.29
C ASP A 5 -1.81 -35.96 5.45
N GLY A 6 -1.12 -34.83 5.71
CA GLY A 6 0.33 -34.78 5.90
C GLY A 6 1.15 -34.55 4.62
N PHE A 7 0.55 -34.69 3.43
CA PHE A 7 1.23 -34.48 2.15
C PHE A 7 1.02 -33.06 1.63
N LYS A 8 2.05 -32.48 1.02
CA LYS A 8 1.96 -31.16 0.39
C LYS A 8 1.22 -31.28 -0.93
N VAL A 9 0.16 -30.48 -1.09
CA VAL A 9 -0.57 -30.37 -2.36
C VAL A 9 0.16 -29.35 -3.26
N SER A 10 0.36 -29.70 -4.53
CA SER A 10 0.93 -28.81 -5.52
C SER A 10 -0.14 -27.87 -6.06
N LEU A 11 0.03 -26.58 -5.79
CA LEU A 11 -0.88 -25.52 -6.24
C LEU A 11 -0.05 -24.45 -6.92
N ALA A 12 -0.52 -23.98 -8.07
CA ALA A 12 0.17 -22.95 -8.84
C ALA A 12 -0.04 -21.56 -8.23
N GLY A 13 1.05 -20.79 -8.13
CA GLY A 13 1.03 -19.35 -7.83
C GLY A 13 0.23 -18.95 -6.58
N ASP A 14 -0.51 -17.85 -6.69
CA ASP A 14 -1.40 -17.31 -5.66
C ASP A 14 -2.75 -18.06 -5.62
N TRP A 15 -2.70 -19.35 -5.32
CA TRP A 15 -3.89 -20.20 -5.20
C TRP A 15 -4.86 -19.71 -4.11
N ALA A 16 -4.34 -19.01 -3.10
CA ALA A 16 -5.12 -18.45 -2.00
C ALA A 16 -5.72 -17.08 -2.33
N GLY A 17 -5.42 -16.49 -3.50
CA GLY A 17 -5.97 -15.22 -3.97
C GLY A 17 -5.61 -14.00 -3.13
N LEU A 18 -4.45 -14.02 -2.46
CA LEU A 18 -3.96 -12.93 -1.62
C LEU A 18 -3.79 -11.63 -2.41
N ASP A 19 -3.28 -11.71 -3.64
CA ASP A 19 -3.05 -10.52 -4.45
C ASP A 19 -4.36 -9.93 -4.98
N LYS A 20 -5.41 -10.74 -5.16
CA LYS A 20 -6.75 -10.22 -5.47
C LYS A 20 -7.28 -9.32 -4.36
N LEU A 21 -7.02 -9.66 -3.09
CA LEU A 21 -7.41 -8.82 -1.96
C LEU A 21 -6.65 -7.48 -1.95
N ARG A 22 -5.43 -7.44 -2.50
CA ARG A 22 -4.57 -6.26 -2.57
C ARG A 22 -4.94 -5.27 -3.65
N VAL A 23 -5.62 -5.71 -4.71
CA VAL A 23 -6.12 -4.82 -5.77
C VAL A 23 -6.92 -3.66 -5.18
N ASN A 24 -7.67 -3.93 -4.10
CA ASN A 24 -8.51 -2.94 -3.45
C ASN A 24 -7.86 -2.30 -2.24
N ASP A 25 -6.92 -2.92 -1.54
CA ASP A 25 -6.28 -2.31 -0.37
C ASP A 25 -4.85 -2.86 -0.18
N PRO A 26 -3.89 -2.43 -1.03
CA PRO A 26 -2.55 -3.00 -1.08
C PRO A 26 -1.70 -2.63 0.14
N SER A 27 -2.10 -1.60 0.89
CA SER A 27 -1.42 -1.13 2.10
C SER A 27 -1.71 -2.01 3.31
N ASN A 28 -2.90 -2.61 3.37
CA ASN A 28 -3.31 -3.44 4.50
C ASN A 28 -3.22 -4.93 4.21
N TYR A 29 -3.54 -5.34 2.98
CA TYR A 29 -3.49 -6.75 2.61
C TYR A 29 -2.07 -7.16 2.23
N PRO A 30 -1.54 -8.23 2.85
CA PRO A 30 -0.21 -8.75 2.56
C PRO A 30 -0.17 -9.49 1.22
N GLY A 31 0.89 -9.28 0.44
CA GLY A 31 1.12 -10.00 -0.82
C GLY A 31 1.50 -11.46 -0.60
N HIS A 32 1.31 -12.30 -1.62
CA HIS A 32 1.70 -13.72 -1.54
C HIS A 32 3.20 -13.91 -1.24
N ASN A 33 4.04 -12.93 -1.57
CA ASN A 33 5.48 -12.92 -1.28
C ASN A 33 5.86 -12.30 0.07
N GLN A 34 4.89 -11.79 0.84
CA GLN A 34 5.11 -11.12 2.12
C GLN A 34 4.68 -11.96 3.32
N ILE A 35 3.95 -13.06 3.09
CA ILE A 35 3.46 -13.95 4.14
C ILE A 35 3.85 -15.39 3.85
N VAL A 36 4.28 -16.07 4.91
CA VAL A 36 4.39 -17.52 4.94
C VAL A 36 3.23 -18.07 5.77
N GLY A 37 2.44 -18.95 5.16
CA GLY A 37 1.31 -19.59 5.82
C GLY A 37 1.09 -21.00 5.30
N PHE A 38 0.50 -21.86 6.13
CA PHE A 38 0.12 -23.20 5.73
C PHE A 38 -1.31 -23.52 6.19
N VAL A 39 -2.01 -24.29 5.37
CA VAL A 39 -3.36 -24.79 5.62
C VAL A 39 -3.26 -26.31 5.65
N LYS A 40 -3.78 -26.93 6.70
CA LYS A 40 -3.85 -28.39 6.83
C LYS A 40 -5.30 -28.82 6.75
N ILE A 41 -5.61 -29.70 5.81
CA ILE A 41 -6.91 -30.35 5.66
C ILE A 41 -6.73 -31.87 5.76
N SER A 42 -7.82 -32.58 6.05
CA SER A 42 -7.84 -34.03 6.05
C SER A 42 -8.95 -34.55 5.15
N LYS A 43 -8.73 -35.68 4.47
CA LYS A 43 -9.77 -36.31 3.65
C LYS A 43 -10.95 -36.79 4.49
N LYS A 44 -10.69 -37.27 5.71
CA LYS A 44 -11.73 -37.73 6.64
C LYS A 44 -12.74 -36.63 6.99
N ASN A 45 -12.27 -35.41 7.24
CA ASN A 45 -13.13 -34.31 7.68
C ASN A 45 -13.60 -33.41 6.52
N ASN A 46 -13.02 -33.57 5.33
CA ASN A 46 -13.34 -32.79 4.14
C ASN A 46 -13.47 -33.73 2.93
N PRO A 47 -14.44 -34.68 2.95
CA PRO A 47 -14.55 -35.71 1.93
C PRO A 47 -14.89 -35.11 0.55
N GLU A 48 -15.58 -33.98 0.53
CA GLU A 48 -16.00 -33.29 -0.69
C GLU A 48 -14.89 -32.44 -1.32
N ILE A 49 -13.76 -32.21 -0.65
CA ILE A 49 -12.60 -31.65 -1.34
C ILE A 49 -11.99 -32.80 -2.13
N ILE A 50 -12.06 -32.80 -3.46
CA ILE A 50 -11.68 -33.95 -4.29
C ILE A 50 -10.26 -33.74 -4.86
N ASP A 51 -9.42 -34.77 -4.82
CA ASP A 51 -8.08 -34.73 -5.44
C ASP A 51 -8.17 -34.89 -6.96
N THR A 52 -7.25 -34.28 -7.71
CA THR A 52 -7.15 -34.51 -9.16
C THR A 52 -6.78 -35.96 -9.48
N THR A 53 -6.98 -36.39 -10.72
CA THR A 53 -6.61 -37.74 -11.18
C THR A 53 -5.15 -38.08 -10.93
N THR A 54 -4.25 -37.09 -11.01
CA THR A 54 -2.82 -37.24 -10.73
C THR A 54 -2.49 -37.23 -9.22
N ARG A 55 -3.46 -36.94 -8.34
CA ARG A 55 -3.30 -36.72 -6.89
C ARG A 55 -2.30 -35.64 -6.50
N GLU A 56 -1.93 -34.78 -7.44
CA GLU A 56 -1.01 -33.67 -7.20
C GLU A 56 -1.73 -32.38 -6.80
N GLY A 57 -3.02 -32.26 -7.12
CA GLY A 57 -3.82 -31.06 -6.92
C GLY A 57 -5.23 -31.36 -6.40
N ILE A 58 -6.03 -30.30 -6.27
CA ILE A 58 -7.45 -30.36 -5.85
C ILE A 58 -8.34 -29.96 -7.04
N VAL A 59 -9.46 -30.66 -7.20
CA VAL A 59 -10.51 -30.31 -8.16
C VAL A 59 -11.25 -29.07 -7.68
N GLU A 60 -11.42 -28.09 -8.57
CA GLU A 60 -12.18 -26.88 -8.30
C GLU A 60 -13.68 -27.19 -8.24
N ASN A 61 -14.17 -27.41 -7.02
CA ASN A 61 -15.58 -27.64 -6.73
C ASN A 61 -16.10 -26.70 -5.64
N GLU A 62 -17.38 -26.83 -5.29
CA GLU A 62 -18.01 -25.95 -4.30
C GLU A 62 -17.30 -25.98 -2.94
N SER A 63 -16.89 -27.14 -2.46
CA SER A 63 -16.19 -27.30 -1.18
C SER A 63 -14.79 -26.69 -1.21
N TRP A 64 -14.10 -26.72 -2.35
CA TRP A 64 -12.85 -25.99 -2.58
C TRP A 64 -13.05 -24.46 -2.54
N GLU A 65 -14.10 -23.96 -3.17
CA GLU A 65 -14.48 -22.54 -3.07
C GLU A 65 -14.85 -22.15 -1.63
N GLY A 66 -15.52 -23.03 -0.91
CA GLY A 66 -15.81 -22.87 0.52
C GLY A 66 -14.54 -22.70 1.35
N LEU A 67 -13.52 -23.53 1.10
CA LEU A 67 -12.22 -23.40 1.74
C LEU A 67 -11.55 -22.06 1.41
N LYS A 68 -11.55 -21.65 0.13
CA LYS A 68 -11.00 -20.34 -0.27
C LYS A 68 -11.72 -19.18 0.43
N LYS A 69 -13.05 -19.21 0.52
CA LYS A 69 -13.84 -18.22 1.27
C LYS A 69 -13.46 -18.17 2.76
N PHE A 70 -13.28 -19.33 3.38
CA PHE A 70 -12.83 -19.40 4.78
C PHE A 70 -11.44 -18.78 4.97
N LEU A 71 -10.51 -19.06 4.04
CA LEU A 71 -9.18 -18.46 4.06
C LEU A 71 -9.25 -16.94 3.92
N TYR A 72 -10.05 -16.43 2.99
CA TYR A 72 -10.24 -14.98 2.82
C TYR A 72 -10.73 -14.31 4.10
N LYS A 73 -11.76 -14.86 4.76
CA LYS A 73 -12.23 -14.32 6.05
C LYS A 73 -11.16 -14.39 7.14
N SER A 74 -10.35 -15.45 7.16
CA SER A 74 -9.26 -15.59 8.13
C SER A 74 -8.18 -14.52 7.92
N ILE A 75 -7.87 -14.20 6.66
CA ILE A 75 -6.92 -13.14 6.30
C ILE A 75 -7.49 -11.76 6.64
N GLU A 76 -8.77 -11.52 6.37
CA GLU A 76 -9.47 -10.29 6.74
C GLU A 76 -9.41 -10.07 8.27
N LEU A 77 -9.74 -11.10 9.05
CA LEU A 77 -9.63 -11.07 10.51
C LEU A 77 -8.19 -10.84 10.99
N PHE A 78 -7.20 -11.41 10.30
CA PHE A 78 -5.79 -11.16 10.57
C PHE A 78 -5.43 -9.69 10.34
N VAL A 79 -5.86 -9.11 9.20
CA VAL A 79 -5.63 -7.71 8.87
C VAL A 79 -6.29 -6.78 9.89
N GLU A 80 -7.52 -7.06 10.31
CA GLU A 80 -8.21 -6.29 11.35
C GLU A 80 -7.50 -6.35 12.70
N ASN A 81 -7.08 -7.56 13.12
CA ASN A 81 -6.32 -7.72 14.35
C ASN A 81 -4.97 -7.03 14.30
N ARG A 82 -4.29 -7.10 13.15
CA ARG A 82 -3.04 -6.38 12.91
C ARG A 82 -3.27 -4.87 13.06
N LYS A 83 -4.29 -4.29 12.42
CA LYS A 83 -4.66 -2.88 12.56
C LYS A 83 -4.88 -2.50 14.03
N ARG A 84 -5.60 -3.34 14.79
CA ARG A 84 -5.87 -3.11 16.21
C ARG A 84 -4.60 -3.20 17.07
N ILE A 85 -3.75 -4.19 16.84
CA ILE A 85 -2.51 -4.41 17.60
C ILE A 85 -1.47 -3.35 17.26
N GLU A 86 -1.28 -3.01 15.99
CA GLU A 86 -0.40 -1.93 15.56
C GLU A 86 -0.91 -0.59 16.09
N GLY A 87 -2.21 -0.30 16.03
CA GLY A 87 -2.80 0.89 16.65
C GLY A 87 -2.54 0.98 18.17
N ARG A 88 -2.67 -0.14 18.90
CA ARG A 88 -2.35 -0.23 20.34
C ARG A 88 -0.85 -0.11 20.62
N THR A 89 -0.01 -0.69 19.77
CA THR A 89 1.45 -0.62 19.87
C THR A 89 1.93 0.80 19.60
N ILE A 90 1.35 1.49 18.63
CA ILE A 90 1.59 2.93 18.36
C ILE A 90 1.17 3.77 19.57
N SER A 91 0.05 3.47 20.23
CA SER A 91 -0.39 4.13 21.47
C SER A 91 0.58 3.91 22.64
N LYS A 92 1.03 2.67 22.86
CA LYS A 92 2.03 2.34 23.90
C LYS A 92 3.40 2.94 23.60
N LYS A 93 3.84 2.92 22.33
CA LYS A 93 5.09 3.54 21.87
C LYS A 93 5.00 5.07 21.96
N LYS A 94 3.85 5.70 21.67
CA LYS A 94 3.57 7.11 21.99
C LYS A 94 3.77 7.41 23.47
N ARG A 95 3.22 6.58 24.38
CA ARG A 95 3.40 6.75 25.84
C ARG A 95 4.85 6.56 26.30
N LYS A 96 5.63 5.71 25.62
CA LYS A 96 7.05 5.45 25.94
C LYS A 96 7.99 6.52 25.36
N VAL A 97 7.79 6.90 24.09
CA VAL A 97 8.53 7.98 23.42
C VAL A 97 8.21 9.35 24.04
N ALA A 98 6.97 9.60 24.50
CA ALA A 98 6.64 10.80 25.26
C ALA A 98 7.32 10.87 26.66
N ARG A 99 7.86 9.75 27.15
CA ARG A 99 8.65 9.70 28.39
C ARG A 99 10.17 9.79 28.16
N GLU A 100 10.65 9.54 26.95
CA GLU A 100 12.08 9.49 26.60
C GLU A 100 12.53 10.56 25.58
N ALA A 101 11.61 11.29 24.94
CA ALA A 101 11.98 12.37 24.04
C ALA A 101 12.36 13.62 24.86
N GLU A 102 13.65 13.91 24.95
CA GLU A 102 14.08 15.30 24.99
C GLU A 102 13.40 16.04 23.84
N LYS A 103 12.84 17.22 24.14
CA LYS A 103 12.21 18.09 23.13
C LYS A 103 13.30 18.59 22.18
N ILE A 104 13.62 17.79 21.17
CA ILE A 104 14.24 18.29 19.96
C ILE A 104 13.17 19.16 19.31
N GLU A 105 13.44 20.45 19.12
CA GLU A 105 12.62 21.30 18.25
C GLU A 105 12.67 20.69 16.85
N THR A 106 11.64 19.92 16.49
CA THR A 106 11.53 19.32 15.17
C THR A 106 10.88 20.33 14.25
N GLU A 107 11.61 20.75 13.22
CA GLU A 107 11.01 21.46 12.10
C GLU A 107 10.17 20.47 11.29
N GLU A 108 8.86 20.71 11.20
CA GLU A 108 7.92 19.83 10.51
C GLU A 108 7.74 20.28 9.06
N LEU A 109 7.93 19.35 8.11
CA LEU A 109 7.62 19.59 6.71
C LEU A 109 6.11 19.42 6.44
N LEU A 110 5.49 18.43 7.09
CA LEU A 110 4.11 18.00 6.84
C LEU A 110 3.28 18.02 8.13
N ALA A 111 2.06 18.54 8.06
CA ALA A 111 1.11 18.55 9.17
C ALA A 111 -0.33 18.25 8.68
N PHE A 112 -0.51 17.15 7.92
CA PHE A 112 -1.80 16.83 7.27
C PHE A 112 -2.52 15.63 7.92
N SER A 113 -1.84 14.83 8.74
CA SER A 113 -2.39 13.58 9.30
C SER A 113 -3.56 13.79 10.25
N ASP A 114 -3.71 15.00 10.79
CA ASP A 114 -4.85 15.37 11.61
C ASP A 114 -6.10 15.74 10.77
N ASN A 115 -5.91 16.08 9.49
CA ASN A 115 -6.99 16.37 8.52
C ASN A 115 -7.38 15.16 7.66
N TYR A 116 -6.60 14.07 7.69
CA TYR A 116 -6.86 12.88 6.88
C TYR A 116 -7.39 11.72 7.74
N PRO A 117 -8.56 11.12 7.41
CA PRO A 117 -9.27 10.18 8.29
C PRO A 117 -8.55 8.82 8.51
N TRP A 118 -7.42 8.58 7.85
CA TRP A 118 -6.75 7.28 7.85
C TRP A 118 -5.45 7.32 8.66
N VAL A 119 -5.47 6.67 9.83
CA VAL A 119 -4.35 6.50 10.77
C VAL A 119 -3.06 5.97 10.10
N PHE A 120 -3.16 5.36 8.91
CA PHE A 120 -2.05 4.80 8.15
C PHE A 120 -1.01 5.82 7.68
N TYR A 121 -1.40 7.08 7.47
CA TYR A 121 -0.46 8.11 7.00
C TYR A 121 0.36 8.74 8.14
N LYS A 122 -0.12 8.66 9.38
CA LYS A 122 0.54 9.28 10.53
C LYS A 122 1.96 8.74 10.81
N PRO A 123 2.25 7.42 10.70
CA PRO A 123 3.62 6.93 10.77
C PRO A 123 4.50 7.47 9.66
N LEU A 124 3.99 7.50 8.41
CA LEU A 124 4.73 7.95 7.25
C LEU A 124 5.02 9.45 7.31
N GLU A 125 4.05 10.27 7.73
CA GLU A 125 4.24 11.71 7.98
C GLU A 125 5.34 11.94 9.02
N LYS A 126 5.30 11.21 10.15
CA LYS A 126 6.33 11.31 11.19
C LYS A 126 7.71 10.92 10.68
N GLU A 127 7.80 9.88 9.85
CA GLU A 127 9.06 9.50 9.22
C GLU A 127 9.56 10.58 8.26
N ILE A 128 8.68 11.20 7.47
CA ILE A 128 9.02 12.32 6.59
C ILE A 128 9.54 13.51 7.40
N ASN A 129 8.82 13.93 8.45
CA ASN A 129 9.22 15.04 9.31
C ASN A 129 10.53 14.73 10.07
N ALA A 130 10.71 13.50 10.53
CA ALA A 130 11.96 13.08 11.16
C ALA A 130 13.13 13.12 10.16
N CYS A 131 12.93 12.68 8.92
CA CYS A 131 13.95 12.78 7.87
C CYS A 131 14.27 14.24 7.56
N TYR A 132 13.26 15.10 7.45
CA TYR A 132 13.44 16.51 7.18
C TYR A 132 14.23 17.22 8.29
N SER A 133 13.80 17.05 9.54
CA SER A 133 14.49 17.60 10.72
C SER A 133 15.93 17.08 10.86
N ALA A 134 16.16 15.79 10.56
CA ALA A 134 17.49 15.18 10.57
C ALA A 134 18.34 15.48 9.33
N LYS A 135 17.88 16.34 8.40
CA LYS A 135 18.55 16.67 7.13
C LYS A 135 18.81 15.46 6.22
N LEU A 136 18.00 14.42 6.35
CA LEU A 136 18.02 13.21 5.51
C LEU A 136 17.13 13.43 4.26
N PHE A 137 17.48 14.41 3.44
CA PHE A 137 16.58 14.92 2.38
C PHE A 137 16.27 13.91 1.28
N ASN A 138 17.21 13.03 0.93
CA ASN A 138 16.92 11.94 -0.01
C ASN A 138 15.89 10.94 0.52
N ALA A 139 16.00 10.57 1.79
CA ALA A 139 14.99 9.71 2.43
C ALA A 139 13.65 10.44 2.53
N CYS A 140 13.67 11.73 2.89
CA CYS A 140 12.50 12.59 2.89
C CYS A 140 11.81 12.56 1.52
N LEU A 141 12.55 12.78 0.43
CA LEU A 141 12.01 12.77 -0.93
C LEU A 141 11.37 11.43 -1.32
N LEU A 142 12.03 10.31 -1.02
CA LEU A 142 11.52 8.97 -1.33
C LEU A 142 10.22 8.67 -0.58
N LEU A 143 10.16 9.04 0.70
CA LEU A 143 8.97 8.87 1.53
C LEU A 143 7.84 9.81 1.09
N SER A 144 8.16 11.06 0.74
CA SER A 144 7.21 12.02 0.17
C SER A 144 6.63 11.54 -1.16
N ARG A 145 7.44 10.90 -2.02
CA ARG A 145 6.92 10.29 -3.25
C ARG A 145 5.96 9.15 -2.94
N LYS A 146 6.29 8.29 -1.97
CA LYS A 146 5.44 7.18 -1.55
C LYS A 146 4.09 7.67 -1.05
N ILE A 147 4.04 8.77 -0.28
CA ILE A 147 2.76 9.27 0.22
C ILE A 147 1.91 9.84 -0.91
N ILE A 148 2.47 10.66 -1.80
CA ILE A 148 1.73 11.26 -2.92
C ILE A 148 1.21 10.18 -3.86
N GLU A 149 2.02 9.16 -4.17
CA GLU A 149 1.60 8.01 -4.99
C GLU A 149 0.38 7.29 -4.37
N ASN A 150 0.41 7.05 -3.07
CA ASN A 150 -0.69 6.41 -2.35
C ASN A 150 -1.94 7.29 -2.29
N LEU A 151 -1.81 8.62 -2.22
CA LEU A 151 -2.96 9.53 -2.25
C LEU A 151 -3.67 9.47 -3.60
N ILE A 152 -2.93 9.50 -4.72
CA ILE A 152 -3.51 9.35 -6.06
C ILE A 152 -4.19 7.98 -6.21
N TYR A 153 -3.52 6.91 -5.77
CA TYR A 153 -4.08 5.56 -5.82
C TYR A 153 -5.43 5.50 -5.10
N ASN A 154 -5.50 6.07 -3.90
CA ASN A 154 -6.72 6.07 -3.10
C ASN A 154 -7.81 6.97 -3.69
N LEU A 155 -7.46 8.13 -4.25
CA LEU A 155 -8.40 8.99 -4.94
C LEU A 155 -9.07 8.25 -6.10
N LEU A 156 -8.27 7.63 -6.98
CA LEU A 156 -8.76 6.84 -8.11
C LEU A 156 -9.60 5.66 -7.64
N ARG A 157 -9.20 4.97 -6.56
CA ARG A 157 -9.96 3.88 -5.96
C ARG A 157 -11.33 4.32 -5.45
N ILE A 158 -11.42 5.47 -4.78
CA ILE A 158 -12.67 5.97 -4.18
C ILE A 158 -13.64 6.41 -5.28
N LYS A 159 -13.16 7.17 -6.28
CA LYS A 159 -13.98 7.70 -7.37
C LYS A 159 -14.36 6.61 -8.41
N PHE A 160 -13.41 5.77 -8.80
CA PHE A 160 -13.54 4.77 -9.87
C PHE A 160 -13.38 3.35 -9.34
N ARG A 161 -14.33 2.90 -8.51
CA ARG A 161 -14.27 1.60 -7.83
C ARG A 161 -14.12 0.42 -8.81
N SER A 162 -14.87 0.45 -9.90
CA SER A 162 -14.92 -0.59 -10.93
C SER A 162 -13.70 -0.59 -11.87
N ASP A 163 -13.10 0.58 -12.10
CA ASP A 163 -11.98 0.74 -13.05
C ASP A 163 -10.63 0.41 -12.40
N ILE A 164 -10.43 -0.88 -12.11
CA ILE A 164 -9.21 -1.41 -11.48
C ILE A 164 -7.95 -1.06 -12.28
N GLU A 165 -8.03 -1.05 -13.60
CA GLU A 165 -6.90 -0.84 -14.49
C GLU A 165 -6.31 0.57 -14.40
N LEU A 166 -7.05 1.55 -13.85
CA LEU A 166 -6.52 2.90 -13.59
C LEU A 166 -5.46 2.93 -12.49
N ARG A 167 -5.43 1.91 -11.63
CA ARG A 167 -4.54 1.86 -10.47
C ARG A 167 -3.68 0.60 -10.39
N TRP A 168 -4.08 -0.47 -11.08
CA TRP A 168 -3.43 -1.77 -11.03
C TRP A 168 -3.02 -2.26 -12.41
N ASN A 169 -1.79 -2.75 -12.52
CA ASN A 169 -1.32 -3.45 -13.71
C ASN A 169 -1.63 -4.95 -13.57
N THR A 170 -2.63 -5.42 -14.30
CA THR A 170 -3.07 -6.84 -14.30
C THR A 170 -1.99 -7.77 -14.83
N GLY A 171 -1.26 -7.38 -15.88
CA GLY A 171 -0.20 -8.19 -16.49
C GLY A 171 1.02 -8.40 -15.61
N ARG A 172 1.36 -7.43 -14.75
CA ARG A 172 2.49 -7.52 -13.79
C ARG A 172 2.06 -7.76 -12.35
N ASN A 173 0.76 -7.90 -12.11
CA ASN A 173 0.14 -8.09 -10.81
C ASN A 173 0.69 -7.15 -9.71
N ARG A 174 0.72 -5.85 -10.02
CA ARG A 174 1.24 -4.82 -9.10
C ARG A 174 0.53 -3.48 -9.31
N PRO A 175 0.54 -2.56 -8.31
CA PRO A 175 0.10 -1.19 -8.52
C PRO A 175 0.86 -0.51 -9.66
N HIS A 176 0.17 0.39 -10.35
CA HIS A 176 0.82 1.29 -11.29
C HIS A 176 1.82 2.19 -10.56
N ASN A 177 2.89 2.58 -11.26
CA ASN A 177 3.86 3.50 -10.71
C ASN A 177 3.30 4.94 -10.69
N PHE A 178 3.97 5.82 -9.95
CA PHE A 178 3.61 7.23 -9.86
C PHE A 178 3.33 7.91 -11.20
N ALA A 179 4.12 7.62 -12.25
CA ALA A 179 3.94 8.26 -13.55
C ALA A 179 2.58 7.89 -14.16
N ILE A 180 2.28 6.60 -14.22
CA ILE A 180 1.03 6.09 -14.78
C ILE A 180 -0.17 6.55 -13.94
N LEU A 181 -0.04 6.59 -12.61
CA LEU A 181 -1.12 7.05 -11.74
C LEU A 181 -1.46 8.53 -11.98
N VAL A 182 -0.46 9.40 -12.15
CA VAL A 182 -0.67 10.82 -12.49
C VAL A 182 -1.33 10.95 -13.86
N ASP A 183 -0.84 10.22 -14.86
CA ASP A 183 -1.37 10.29 -16.22
C ASP A 183 -2.83 9.78 -16.28
N ASN A 184 -3.15 8.73 -15.53
CA ASN A 184 -4.53 8.21 -15.40
C ASN A 184 -5.47 9.20 -14.71
N LEU A 185 -4.99 9.90 -13.67
CA LEU A 185 -5.77 10.95 -13.01
C LEU A 185 -6.03 12.13 -13.97
N GLU A 186 -5.03 12.54 -14.75
CA GLU A 186 -5.14 13.60 -15.76
C GLU A 186 -6.19 13.25 -16.82
N GLN A 187 -6.17 12.02 -17.34
CA GLN A 187 -7.13 11.54 -18.34
C GLN A 187 -8.58 11.49 -17.81
N LYS A 188 -8.75 11.19 -16.52
CA LYS A 188 -10.07 11.08 -15.88
C LYS A 188 -10.55 12.37 -15.23
N ARG A 189 -9.78 13.47 -15.32
CA ARG A 189 -10.11 14.80 -14.78
C ARG A 189 -11.53 15.25 -15.11
N SER A 190 -11.98 15.09 -16.34
CA SER A 190 -13.31 15.53 -16.79
C SER A 190 -14.48 14.84 -16.06
N GLN A 191 -14.22 13.72 -15.37
CA GLN A 191 -15.22 12.97 -14.60
C GLN A 191 -15.35 13.46 -13.15
N PHE A 192 -14.60 14.49 -12.76
CA PHE A 192 -14.70 15.18 -11.47
C PHE A 192 -15.58 16.43 -11.60
N ASN A 193 -16.09 16.94 -10.48
CA ASN A 193 -16.84 18.21 -10.50
C ASN A 193 -15.90 19.41 -10.73
N GLN A 194 -16.44 20.60 -11.00
CA GLN A 194 -15.63 21.76 -11.39
C GLN A 194 -14.62 22.20 -10.32
N GLU A 195 -14.99 22.12 -9.05
CA GLU A 195 -14.12 22.45 -7.93
C GLU A 195 -12.99 21.41 -7.78
N GLU A 196 -13.34 20.12 -7.79
CA GLU A 196 -12.39 19.00 -7.78
C GLU A 196 -11.40 19.08 -8.96
N GLN A 197 -11.87 19.46 -10.15
CA GLN A 197 -11.02 19.64 -11.34
C GLN A 197 -9.95 20.71 -11.12
N MET A 198 -10.30 21.85 -10.51
CA MET A 198 -9.33 22.92 -10.21
C MET A 198 -8.25 22.43 -9.24
N PHE A 199 -8.63 21.65 -8.22
CA PHE A 199 -7.66 21.04 -7.29
C PHE A 199 -6.77 20.02 -8.00
N ILE A 200 -7.34 19.17 -8.84
CA ILE A 200 -6.59 18.18 -9.63
C ILE A 200 -5.60 18.87 -10.57
N ASP A 201 -5.97 19.98 -11.22
CA ASP A 201 -5.07 20.73 -12.09
C ASP A 201 -3.88 21.31 -11.34
N LYS A 202 -4.15 21.94 -10.19
CA LYS A 202 -3.09 22.45 -9.32
C LYS A 202 -2.17 21.31 -8.88
N PHE A 203 -2.74 20.18 -8.48
CA PHE A 203 -2.02 19.00 -8.03
C PHE A 203 -1.14 18.40 -9.15
N ILE A 204 -1.69 18.19 -10.36
CA ILE A 204 -0.94 17.66 -11.51
C ILE A 204 0.21 18.60 -11.90
N LYS A 205 -0.02 19.91 -11.86
CA LYS A 205 1.00 20.93 -12.14
C LYS A 205 2.19 20.84 -11.17
N LEU A 206 1.95 20.47 -9.91
CA LEU A 206 2.99 20.23 -8.91
C LEU A 206 3.65 18.84 -9.07
N CYS A 207 2.86 17.80 -9.40
CA CYS A 207 3.37 16.45 -9.56
C CYS A 207 4.33 16.29 -10.75
N LYS A 208 4.10 16.97 -11.87
CA LYS A 208 4.95 16.87 -13.08
C LYS A 208 6.43 17.23 -12.82
N PRO A 209 6.78 18.41 -12.25
CA PRO A 209 8.17 18.73 -11.91
C PRO A 209 8.72 17.85 -10.78
N PHE A 210 7.92 17.58 -9.74
CA PHE A 210 8.30 16.67 -8.65
C PHE A 210 8.69 15.29 -9.17
N ARG A 211 7.90 14.70 -10.08
CA ARG A 211 8.18 13.40 -10.71
C ARG A 211 9.51 13.39 -11.44
N ARG A 212 9.78 14.41 -12.25
CA ARG A 212 11.03 14.51 -13.03
C ARG A 212 12.23 14.58 -12.10
N TYR A 213 12.16 15.46 -11.11
CA TYR A 213 13.22 15.63 -10.12
C TYR A 213 13.43 14.35 -9.30
N ALA A 214 12.36 13.76 -8.76
CA ALA A 214 12.45 12.54 -7.96
C ALA A 214 12.95 11.32 -8.73
N ASN A 215 12.63 11.20 -10.02
CA ASN A 215 13.21 10.15 -10.86
C ASN A 215 14.71 10.35 -11.10
N SER A 216 15.14 11.59 -11.38
CA SER A 216 16.57 11.90 -11.58
C SER A 216 17.40 11.53 -10.35
N LYS A 217 16.96 12.02 -9.18
CA LYS A 217 17.64 11.82 -7.90
C LYS A 217 17.62 10.38 -7.40
N ALA A 218 16.55 9.62 -7.69
CA ALA A 218 16.47 8.22 -7.28
C ALA A 218 17.35 7.28 -8.14
N HIS A 219 17.72 7.70 -9.36
CA HIS A 219 18.46 6.85 -10.30
C HIS A 219 19.91 7.30 -10.54
N ASN A 220 20.31 8.49 -10.07
CA ASN A 220 21.68 8.99 -10.17
C ASN A 220 22.28 9.24 -8.77
N ILE A 221 23.20 8.36 -8.34
CA ILE A 221 23.85 8.46 -7.02
C ILE A 221 24.67 9.74 -6.85
N MET A 222 25.08 10.37 -7.95
CA MET A 222 25.84 11.63 -7.96
C MET A 222 24.95 12.85 -7.76
N GLU A 223 23.63 12.70 -7.93
CA GLU A 223 22.66 13.76 -7.69
C GLU A 223 22.05 13.59 -6.29
N TYR A 224 22.89 13.70 -5.25
CA TYR A 224 22.42 13.67 -3.87
C TYR A 224 21.67 14.97 -3.51
N ILE A 225 20.71 14.90 -2.58
CA ILE A 225 20.01 16.09 -2.06
C ILE A 225 20.64 16.43 -0.72
N GLU A 226 21.38 17.53 -0.71
CA GLU A 226 22.15 17.96 0.46
C GLU A 226 21.51 19.18 1.12
N ARG A 227 20.70 19.93 0.38
CA ARG A 227 20.15 21.19 0.86
C ARG A 227 18.66 21.13 1.11
N LYS A 228 18.25 21.83 2.15
CA LYS A 228 16.86 21.95 2.58
C LYS A 228 15.98 22.65 1.54
N ASP A 229 16.50 23.72 0.92
CA ASP A 229 15.74 24.49 -0.06
C ASP A 229 15.40 23.68 -1.32
N GLU A 230 16.19 22.65 -1.65
CA GLU A 230 15.85 21.72 -2.73
C GLU A 230 14.54 20.98 -2.41
N ILE A 231 14.31 20.58 -1.15
CA ILE A 231 13.05 19.97 -0.70
C ILE A 231 11.93 21.01 -0.63
N ASP A 232 12.20 22.19 -0.09
CA ASP A 232 11.18 23.24 0.08
C ASP A 232 10.63 23.73 -1.28
N ASN A 233 11.52 23.87 -2.27
CA ASN A 233 11.17 24.27 -3.64
C ASN A 233 10.27 23.25 -4.35
N MET A 234 10.21 22.00 -3.87
CA MET A 234 9.31 20.99 -4.43
C MET A 234 7.85 21.16 -3.99
N LYS A 235 7.56 22.04 -3.02
CA LYS A 235 6.19 22.33 -2.56
C LYS A 235 5.42 21.05 -2.19
N ILE A 236 6.11 20.08 -1.58
CA ILE A 236 5.53 18.81 -1.13
C ILE A 236 4.27 19.00 -0.26
N PRO A 237 4.24 19.96 0.68
CA PRO A 237 3.04 20.19 1.49
C PRO A 237 1.82 20.66 0.69
N GLU A 238 2.00 21.25 -0.50
CA GLU A 238 0.88 21.68 -1.35
C GLU A 238 0.29 20.52 -2.18
N MET A 239 0.97 19.37 -2.23
CA MET A 239 0.52 18.17 -2.95
C MET A 239 -0.24 17.17 -2.06
N ILE A 240 -0.29 17.40 -0.75
CA ILE A 240 -0.91 16.51 0.22
C ILE A 240 -2.15 17.17 0.80
#